data_AF-A0A1J0LS35-F1
#
_entry.id   AF-A0A1J0LS35-F1
#
_cell.length_a   1.000
_cell.length_b   1.000
_cell.length_c   1.000
_cell.angle_alpha   90.00
_cell.angle_beta   90.00
_cell.angle_gamma   90.00
#
_symmetry.space_group_name_H-M   'P 1'
#
loop_
_entity.id
_entity.type
_entity.pdbx_description
1 polymer ?
#
loop_
_entity_poly.entity_id
_entity_poly.type
_entity_poly.pdbx_seq_one_letter_code
_entity_poly.pdbx_strand_id
1 'polypeptide(L)'
;MKARLRLHLNGAPPQGLPLEVHFQGPELRGVLRQENPVLGELVLPFASRVEGDRLLALPLAPPSLRVEGLVRRAQEGWELELELTLVLPEGKSWGERAFAKILEALFHRHLERTLSGQAVSPV
;
A
#
# COMPACT_ATOMS: atom_id res chain seq x y z
N MET A 1 6.74 -10.12 3.81
CA MET A 1 7.46 -8.94 4.33
C MET A 1 6.50 -7.76 4.37
N LYS A 2 6.72 -6.78 5.27
CA LYS A 2 5.82 -5.63 5.48
C LYS A 2 6.59 -4.32 5.27
N ALA A 3 5.95 -3.33 4.67
CA ALA A 3 6.44 -1.94 4.64
C ALA A 3 5.52 -1.05 5.47
N ARG A 4 6.07 0.01 6.07
CA ARG A 4 5.30 0.99 6.85
C ARG A 4 5.32 2.35 6.20
N LEU A 5 4.19 3.03 6.21
CA LEU A 5 3.99 4.33 5.60
C LEU A 5 3.15 5.21 6.52
N ARG A 6 3.52 6.48 6.66
CA ARG A 6 2.69 7.49 7.32
C ARG A 6 2.19 8.50 6.29
N LEU A 7 0.89 8.76 6.30
CA LEU A 7 0.24 9.69 5.37
C LEU A 7 -0.63 10.67 6.13
N HIS A 8 -0.66 11.91 5.65
CA HIS A 8 -1.65 12.90 6.03
C HIS A 8 -2.58 13.13 4.84
N LEU A 9 -3.87 12.86 5.01
CA LEU A 9 -4.91 13.08 4.00
C LEU A 9 -5.75 14.29 4.39
N ASN A 10 -5.49 15.43 3.76
CA ASN A 10 -6.16 16.70 3.98
C ASN A 10 -7.25 17.01 2.92
N GLY A 11 -7.79 15.96 2.28
CA GLY A 11 -8.78 16.10 1.20
C GLY A 11 -8.18 16.17 -0.21
N ALA A 12 -6.86 16.25 -0.33
CA ALA A 12 -6.13 16.01 -1.57
C ALA A 12 -5.40 14.66 -1.52
N PRO A 13 -5.21 13.96 -2.67
CA PRO A 13 -4.38 12.77 -2.71
C PRO A 13 -2.92 13.11 -2.37
N PRO A 14 -2.19 12.21 -1.70
CA PRO A 14 -0.79 12.45 -1.37
C PRO A 14 0.02 12.60 -2.66
N GLN A 15 0.71 13.73 -2.81
CA GLN A 15 1.48 14.04 -4.01
C GLN A 15 2.85 13.36 -3.97
N GLY A 16 3.34 12.92 -5.13
CA GLY A 16 4.69 12.34 -5.26
C GLY A 16 4.83 10.92 -4.70
N LEU A 17 3.72 10.26 -4.35
CA LEU A 17 3.70 8.85 -3.99
C LEU A 17 3.10 7.99 -5.11
N PRO A 18 3.61 6.77 -5.33
CA PRO A 18 2.99 5.79 -6.23
C PRO A 18 1.65 5.23 -5.70
N LEU A 19 1.10 5.81 -4.63
CA LEU A 19 -0.03 5.30 -3.88
C LEU A 19 -1.21 6.28 -3.97
N GLU A 20 -2.25 5.87 -4.69
CA GLU A 20 -3.54 6.54 -4.67
C GLU A 20 -4.34 6.07 -3.47
N VAL A 21 -4.88 6.99 -2.66
CA VAL A 21 -5.66 6.68 -1.45
C VAL A 21 -6.88 7.58 -1.38
N HIS A 22 -8.05 6.98 -1.14
CA HIS A 22 -9.30 7.71 -0.94
C HIS A 22 -10.22 6.99 0.06
N PHE A 23 -11.05 7.78 0.73
CA PHE A 23 -12.12 7.24 1.58
C PHE A 23 -13.41 7.07 0.78
N GLN A 24 -14.08 5.94 0.97
CA GLN A 24 -15.42 5.65 0.47
C GLN A 24 -16.28 5.17 1.64
N GLY A 25 -17.00 6.09 2.30
CA GLY A 25 -17.71 5.78 3.53
C GLY A 25 -16.75 5.33 4.64
N PRO A 26 -16.95 4.16 5.28
CA PRO A 26 -16.05 3.62 6.30
C PRO A 26 -14.84 2.87 5.73
N GLU A 27 -14.62 2.90 4.41
CA GLU A 27 -13.56 2.14 3.76
C GLU A 27 -12.45 3.07 3.23
N LEU A 28 -11.20 2.64 3.42
CA LEU A 28 -10.03 3.19 2.77
C LEU A 28 -9.71 2.33 1.55
N ARG A 29 -9.71 2.93 0.37
CA ARG A 29 -9.48 2.23 -0.90
C ARG A 29 -8.40 2.94 -1.71
N GLY A 30 -7.79 2.19 -2.62
CA GLY A 30 -6.74 2.76 -3.43
C GLY A 30 -5.99 1.75 -4.26
N VAL A 31 -4.94 2.25 -4.89
CA VAL A 31 -4.10 1.50 -5.82
C VAL A 31 -2.66 1.96 -5.64
N LEU A 32 -1.74 1.01 -5.53
CA LEU A 32 -0.32 1.28 -5.74
C LEU A 32 0.03 1.00 -7.20
N ARG A 33 0.60 1.99 -7.89
CA ARG A 33 1.12 1.85 -9.25
C ARG A 33 2.64 1.87 -9.23
N GLN A 34 3.26 0.84 -9.76
CA GLN A 34 4.71 0.76 -9.84
C GLN A 34 5.13 0.38 -11.26
N GLU A 35 6.00 1.16 -11.86
CA GLU A 35 6.73 0.71 -13.06
C GLU A 35 7.82 -0.30 -12.65
N ASN A 36 7.78 -1.48 -13.26
CA ASN A 36 8.82 -2.49 -13.13
C ASN A 36 9.51 -2.68 -14.48
N PRO A 37 10.84 -2.53 -14.57
CA PRO A 37 11.56 -2.61 -15.84
C PRO A 37 11.48 -3.98 -16.53
N VAL A 38 11.15 -5.04 -15.78
CA VAL A 38 11.03 -6.41 -16.32
C VAL A 38 9.57 -6.77 -16.61
N LEU A 39 8.62 -6.22 -15.86
CA LEU A 39 7.22 -6.66 -15.87
C LEU A 39 6.23 -5.61 -16.38
N GLY A 40 6.70 -4.41 -16.70
CA GLY A 40 5.85 -3.28 -17.06
C GLY A 40 5.19 -2.66 -15.82
N GLU A 41 4.04 -2.01 -16.02
CA GLU A 41 3.27 -1.41 -14.93
C GLU A 41 2.60 -2.49 -14.06
N LEU A 42 2.88 -2.46 -12.77
CA LEU A 42 2.22 -3.26 -11.76
C LEU A 42 1.18 -2.39 -11.04
N VAL A 43 -0.07 -2.82 -11.11
CA VAL A 43 -1.21 -2.14 -10.48
C VAL A 43 -1.73 -3.03 -9.35
N LEU A 44 -1.58 -2.58 -8.11
CA LEU A 44 -1.94 -3.35 -6.93
C LEU A 44 -3.08 -2.67 -6.16
N PRO A 45 -4.32 -3.15 -6.34
CA PRO A 45 -5.45 -2.62 -5.60
C PRO A 45 -5.41 -3.02 -4.12
N PHE A 46 -5.96 -2.17 -3.27
CA PHE A 46 -6.26 -2.50 -1.88
C PHE A 46 -7.60 -1.93 -1.44
N ALA A 47 -8.14 -2.54 -0.39
CA ALA A 47 -9.29 -2.02 0.34
C ALA A 47 -9.16 -2.41 1.81
N SER A 48 -9.52 -1.48 2.69
CA SER A 48 -9.49 -1.67 4.14
C SER A 48 -10.73 -1.04 4.76
N ARG A 49 -11.26 -1.64 5.82
CA ARG A 49 -12.35 -1.09 6.62
C ARG A 49 -11.80 -0.39 7.85
N VAL A 50 -12.38 0.76 8.18
CA VAL A 50 -12.14 1.46 9.45
C VAL A 50 -13.00 0.83 10.54
N GLU A 51 -12.35 0.36 11.60
CA GLU A 51 -13.01 -0.12 12.82
C GLU A 51 -12.37 0.59 14.03
N GLY A 52 -13.06 1.61 14.56
CA GLY A 52 -12.49 2.49 15.57
C GLY A 52 -11.33 3.30 15.01
N ASP A 53 -10.15 3.13 15.60
CA ASP A 53 -8.88 3.73 15.16
C ASP A 53 -8.05 2.79 14.27
N ARG A 54 -8.59 1.63 13.89
CA ARG A 54 -7.87 0.61 13.13
C ARG A 54 -8.33 0.52 11.69
N LEU A 55 -7.38 0.17 10.82
CA LEU A 55 -7.63 -0.26 9.45
C LEU A 55 -7.45 -1.77 9.35
N LEU A 56 -8.51 -2.46 8.99
CA LEU A 56 -8.52 -3.90 8.75
C LEU A 56 -8.61 -4.17 7.24
N ALA A 57 -7.67 -4.94 6.71
CA ALA A 57 -7.65 -5.25 5.28
C ALA A 57 -8.86 -6.10 4.87
N LEU A 58 -9.49 -5.70 3.77
CA LEU A 58 -10.51 -6.51 3.11
C LEU A 58 -9.83 -7.49 2.14
N PRO A 59 -10.33 -8.73 2.03
CA PRO A 59 -9.77 -9.71 1.12
C PRO A 59 -10.02 -9.30 -0.34
N LEU A 60 -8.95 -9.31 -1.15
CA LEU A 60 -9.00 -9.08 -2.59
C LEU A 60 -8.28 -10.21 -3.33
N ALA A 61 -8.71 -10.48 -4.57
CA ALA A 61 -8.03 -11.44 -5.42
C ALA A 61 -6.58 -10.98 -5.70
N PRO A 62 -5.59 -11.88 -5.68
CA PRO A 62 -4.23 -11.52 -6.04
C PRO A 62 -4.08 -11.27 -7.55
N PRO A 63 -3.12 -10.44 -7.99
CA PRO A 63 -2.19 -9.68 -7.16
C PRO A 63 -2.88 -8.46 -6.52
N SER A 64 -2.66 -8.27 -5.22
CA SER A 64 -3.26 -7.18 -4.45
C SER A 64 -2.34 -6.73 -3.31
N LEU A 65 -2.73 -5.63 -2.67
CA LEU A 65 -2.11 -5.17 -1.43
C LEU A 65 -3.05 -5.39 -0.25
N ARG A 66 -2.52 -6.04 0.78
CA ARG A 66 -3.12 -6.04 2.11
C ARG A 66 -2.63 -4.79 2.84
N VAL A 67 -3.57 -3.91 3.19
CA VAL A 67 -3.29 -2.66 3.88
C VAL A 67 -3.98 -2.65 5.22
N GLU A 68 -3.20 -2.59 6.29
CA GLU A 68 -3.67 -2.56 7.67
C GLU A 68 -3.04 -1.37 8.39
N GLY A 69 -3.45 -1.13 9.63
CA GLY A 69 -2.76 -0.19 10.50
C GLY A 69 -3.73 0.69 11.28
N LEU A 70 -3.41 1.98 11.39
CA LEU A 70 -4.13 2.93 12.22
C LEU A 70 -4.61 4.13 11.42
N VAL A 71 -5.74 4.68 11.84
CA VAL A 71 -6.34 5.90 11.32
C VAL A 71 -6.72 6.79 12.49
N ARG A 72 -6.27 8.05 12.44
CA ARG A 72 -6.57 9.06 13.46
C ARG A 72 -7.03 10.34 12.81
N ARG A 73 -7.97 11.02 13.46
CA ARG A 73 -8.41 12.33 13.01
C ARG A 73 -7.38 13.38 13.45
N ALA A 74 -6.87 14.15 12.50
CA ALA A 74 -5.98 15.28 12.76
C ALA A 74 -6.78 16.60 12.80
N GLN A 75 -6.14 17.72 13.16
CA GLN A 75 -6.76 19.05 13.07
C GLN A 75 -7.24 19.34 11.63
N GLU A 76 -6.47 18.88 10.64
CA GLU A 76 -6.79 18.98 9.22
C GLU A 76 -6.76 17.60 8.56
N GLY A 77 -7.92 16.93 8.52
CA GLY A 77 -8.08 15.65 7.82
C GLY A 77 -7.71 14.42 8.66
N TRP A 78 -6.99 13.47 8.04
CA TRP A 78 -6.67 12.16 8.62
C TRP A 78 -5.18 11.88 8.63
N GLU A 79 -4.68 11.36 9.74
CA GLU A 79 -3.36 10.76 9.85
C GLU A 79 -3.48 9.24 9.78
N LEU A 80 -2.74 8.63 8.85
CA LEU A 80 -2.73 7.20 8.60
C LEU A 80 -1.35 6.64 8.91
N GLU A 81 -1.30 5.54 9.67
CA GLU A 81 -0.11 4.69 9.77
C GLU A 81 -0.45 3.35 9.11
N LEU A 82 0.10 3.11 7.92
CA LEU A 82 -0.24 1.98 7.07
C LEU A 82 0.86 0.92 7.10
N GLU A 83 0.47 -0.33 7.29
CA GLU A 83 1.28 -1.53 7.03
C GLU A 83 0.85 -2.15 5.70
N LEU A 84 1.78 -2.17 4.74
CA LEU A 84 1.57 -2.68 3.38
C LEU A 84 2.18 -4.07 3.24
N THR A 85 1.40 -5.04 2.77
CA THR A 85 1.87 -6.40 2.47
C THR A 85 1.41 -6.83 1.08
N LEU A 86 2.35 -7.23 0.24
CA LEU A 86 2.06 -7.78 -1.09
C LEU A 86 1.39 -9.15 -0.96
N VAL A 87 0.31 -9.35 -1.71
CA VAL A 87 -0.39 -10.62 -1.84
C VAL A 87 -0.26 -11.08 -3.29
N LEU A 88 0.42 -12.20 -3.49
CA LEU A 88 0.63 -12.81 -4.80
C LEU A 88 -0.21 -14.10 -4.96
N PRO A 89 -0.48 -14.54 -6.19
CA PRO A 89 -1.08 -15.83 -6.44
C PRO A 89 -0.23 -16.96 -5.86
N GLU A 90 -0.87 -18.02 -5.38
CA GLU A 90 -0.14 -19.20 -4.91
C GLU A 90 0.60 -19.88 -6.09
N GLY A 91 1.91 -19.98 -5.97
CA GLY A 91 2.74 -20.70 -6.95
C GLY A 91 2.57 -22.21 -6.81
N LYS A 92 2.15 -22.87 -7.89
CA LYS A 92 1.95 -24.33 -7.97
C LYS A 92 3.25 -25.05 -8.32
N SER A 93 4.11 -24.42 -9.12
CA SER A 93 5.41 -24.96 -9.51
C SER A 93 6.57 -24.37 -8.69
N TRP A 94 7.76 -24.98 -8.78
CA TRP A 94 8.97 -24.38 -8.19
C TRP A 94 9.33 -23.04 -8.84
N GLY A 95 9.21 -22.94 -10.17
CA GLY A 95 9.49 -21.71 -10.92
C GLY A 95 8.57 -20.56 -10.50
N GLU A 96 7.28 -20.84 -10.35
CA GLU A 96 6.29 -19.83 -9.89
C GLU A 96 6.61 -19.34 -8.46
N ARG A 97 7.00 -20.25 -7.56
CA ARG A 97 7.41 -19.87 -6.20
C ARG A 97 8.68 -19.03 -6.17
N ALA A 98 9.66 -19.37 -7.00
CA ALA A 98 10.90 -18.59 -7.13
C ALA A 98 10.63 -17.19 -7.72
N PHE A 99 9.77 -17.12 -8.74
CA PHE A 99 9.37 -15.85 -9.35
C PHE A 99 8.61 -14.95 -8.37
N ALA A 100 7.68 -15.52 -7.59
CA ALA A 100 6.97 -14.79 -6.53
C ALA A 100 7.94 -14.19 -5.50
N LYS A 101 9.00 -14.91 -5.12
CA LYS A 101 10.04 -14.40 -4.21
C LYS A 101 10.81 -13.22 -4.80
N ILE A 102 11.13 -13.28 -6.09
CA ILE A 102 11.80 -12.18 -6.80
C ILE A 102 10.88 -10.94 -6.82
N LEU A 103 9.60 -11.14 -7.12
CA LEU A 103 8.58 -10.09 -7.10
C LEU A 103 8.46 -9.42 -5.72
N GLU A 104 8.36 -10.21 -4.66
CA GLU A 104 8.32 -9.71 -3.27
C GLU A 104 9.54 -8.82 -2.97
N ALA A 105 10.74 -9.23 -3.38
CA ALA A 105 11.96 -8.48 -3.13
C ALA A 105 12.03 -7.17 -3.94
N LEU A 106 11.65 -7.21 -5.23
CA LEU A 106 11.62 -6.03 -6.09
C LEU A 106 10.59 -5.00 -5.58
N PHE A 107 9.42 -5.47 -5.16
CA PHE A 107 8.38 -4.65 -4.57
C PHE A 107 8.86 -3.96 -3.29
N HIS A 108 9.47 -4.72 -2.38
CA HIS A 108 9.98 -4.18 -1.12
C HIS A 108 11.03 -3.09 -1.35
N ARG A 109 12.01 -3.38 -2.21
CA ARG A 109 13.07 -2.42 -2.56
C ARG A 109 12.51 -1.16 -3.18
N HIS A 110 11.44 -1.27 -3.99
CA HIS A 110 10.77 -0.10 -4.54
C HIS A 110 10.12 0.71 -3.42
N LEU A 111 9.28 0.09 -2.59
CA LEU A 111 8.61 0.76 -1.47
C LEU A 111 9.60 1.45 -0.52
N GLU A 112 10.71 0.79 -0.15
CA GLU A 112 11.73 1.43 0.67
C GLU A 112 12.29 2.70 0.00
N ARG A 113 12.55 2.65 -1.31
CA ARG A 113 13.08 3.82 -2.03
C ARG A 113 12.09 4.97 -2.13
N THR A 114 10.83 4.69 -2.48
CA THR A 114 9.82 5.72 -2.69
C THR A 114 9.25 6.24 -1.37
N LEU A 115 9.12 5.40 -0.36
CA LEU A 115 8.45 5.75 0.91
C LEU A 115 9.42 6.16 2.02
N SER A 116 10.66 5.64 2.06
CA SER A 116 11.66 6.10 3.05
C SER A 116 12.23 7.49 2.71
N GLY A 117 12.06 7.96 1.47
CA GLY A 117 12.47 9.30 1.05
C GLY A 117 11.51 10.43 1.46
N GLN A 118 10.33 10.13 1.99
CA GLN A 118 9.29 11.12 2.32
C GLN A 118 8.78 10.97 3.75
N ALA A 119 9.70 10.84 4.71
CA ALA A 119 9.41 11.21 6.08
C ALA A 119 9.12 12.72 6.11
N VAL A 120 7.83 13.07 6.09
CA VAL A 120 7.23 14.32 6.61
C VAL A 120 8.10 15.55 6.40
N SER A 121 7.86 16.32 5.34
CA SER A 121 8.25 17.74 5.35
C SER A 121 7.14 18.50 6.09
N PRO A 122 7.39 19.02 7.31
CA PRO A 122 6.50 20.03 7.87
C PRO A 122 6.67 21.30 7.05
N VAL A 123 5.56 21.90 6.61
CA VAL A 123 5.50 23.34 6.36
C VAL A 123 4.62 23.93 7.44
#